data_AF-A0A8S9KNP8-F1
#
_entry.id   AF-A0A8S9KNP8-F1
#
_cell.length_a   1.000
_cell.length_b   1.000
_cell.length_c   1.000
_cell.angle_alpha   90.00
_cell.angle_beta   90.00
_cell.angle_gamma   90.00
#
_symmetry.space_group_name_H-M   'P 1'
#
loop_
_entity.id
_entity.type
_entity.pdbx_description
1 polymer ?
#
loop_
_entity_poly.entity_id
_entity_poly.type
_entity_poly.pdbx_seq_one_letter_code
_entity_poly.pdbx_strand_id
1 'polypeptide(L)'
;MDPAEERRERKRHKEYINMLGYVADSQYGIPTRCPCGGRITDEDDGLHYRQPWVIGVQEEIECLTKRVEEAEKVIKGVPNLNKKIEILEAQVKNLTVQVADLERLCFE
;
A
#
# COMPACT_ATOMS: atom_id res chain seq x y z
N MET A 1 15.69 -25.60 13.89
CA MET A 1 14.65 -24.55 13.94
C MET A 1 15.30 -23.30 14.50
N ASP A 2 15.24 -22.17 13.78
CA ASP A 2 15.68 -20.87 14.29
C ASP A 2 14.58 -20.28 15.20
N PRO A 3 14.83 -20.10 16.51
CA PRO A 3 13.85 -19.50 17.42
C PRO A 3 13.42 -18.08 17.02
N ALA A 4 14.22 -17.35 16.25
CA ALA A 4 13.84 -16.04 15.75
C ALA A 4 12.87 -16.15 14.57
N GLU A 5 13.01 -17.18 13.74
CA GLU A 5 12.10 -17.48 12.63
C GLU A 5 10.70 -17.86 13.13
N GLU A 6 10.62 -18.73 14.14
CA GLU A 6 9.35 -19.10 14.78
C GLU A 6 8.64 -17.89 15.39
N ARG A 7 9.39 -16.94 15.97
CA ARG A 7 8.82 -15.69 16.49
C ARG A 7 8.29 -14.79 15.38
N ARG A 8 9.01 -14.68 14.26
CA ARG A 8 8.56 -13.92 13.07
C ARG A 8 7.29 -14.54 12.47
N GLU A 9 7.24 -15.86 12.37
CA GLU A 9 6.08 -16.57 11.85
C GLU A 9 4.85 -16.42 12.76
N ARG A 10 5.03 -16.59 14.07
CA ARG A 10 3.96 -16.37 15.06
C ARG A 10 3.43 -14.94 15.02
N LYS A 11 4.30 -13.95 14.82
CA LYS A 11 3.91 -12.55 14.66
C LYS A 11 3.05 -12.35 13.42
N ARG A 12 3.48 -12.85 12.25
CA ARG A 12 2.70 -12.79 11.00
C ARG A 12 1.35 -13.49 11.13
N HIS A 13 1.31 -14.65 11.79
CA HIS A 13 0.07 -15.39 12.01
C HIS A 13 -0.91 -14.63 12.90
N LYS A 14 -0.42 -13.99 13.96
CA LYS A 14 -1.21 -13.10 14.82
C LYS A 14 -1.76 -11.90 14.06
N GLU A 15 -0.93 -11.25 13.24
CA GLU A 15 -1.34 -10.12 12.40
C GLU A 15 -2.43 -10.52 11.39
N TYR A 16 -2.30 -11.70 10.77
CA TYR A 16 -3.32 -12.24 9.86
C TYR A 16 -4.64 -12.53 10.57
N ILE A 17 -4.60 -13.16 11.75
CA ILE A 17 -5.80 -13.42 12.56
C ILE A 17 -6.46 -12.12 13.00
N ASN A 18 -5.68 -11.13 13.43
CA ASN A 18 -6.19 -9.81 13.79
C ASN A 18 -6.89 -9.13 12.61
N MET A 19 -6.27 -9.16 11.42
CA MET A 19 -6.86 -8.63 10.18
C MET A 19 -8.22 -9.29 9.87
N LEU A 20 -8.31 -10.62 9.96
CA LEU A 20 -9.57 -11.34 9.78
C LEU A 20 -10.62 -10.95 10.83
N GLY A 21 -10.19 -10.70 12.08
CA GLY A 21 -11.04 -10.18 13.15
C GLY A 21 -11.62 -8.80 12.80
N TYR A 22 -10.78 -7.86 12.36
CA TYR A 22 -11.24 -6.52 11.97
C TYR A 22 -12.22 -6.55 10.79
N VAL A 23 -11.97 -7.42 9.79
CA VAL A 23 -12.88 -7.59 8.65
C VAL A 23 -14.21 -8.20 9.09
N ALA A 24 -14.20 -9.21 9.95
CA ALA A 24 -15.42 -9.81 10.49
C ALA A 24 -16.22 -8.82 11.36
N ASP A 25 -15.55 -8.05 12.21
CA ASP A 25 -16.16 -7.05 13.10
C ASP A 25 -16.81 -5.91 12.31
N SER A 26 -16.24 -5.56 11.15
CA SER A 26 -16.80 -4.56 10.25
C SER A 26 -18.09 -5.03 9.54
N GLN A 27 -18.25 -6.34 9.33
CA GLN A 27 -19.37 -6.91 8.57
C GLN A 27 -20.52 -7.41 9.46
N TYR A 28 -20.24 -7.81 10.71
CA TYR A 28 -21.23 -8.46 11.60
C TYR A 28 -21.60 -7.64 12.85
N GLY A 29 -21.04 -6.43 13.01
CA GLY A 29 -21.19 -5.63 14.23
C GLY A 29 -20.25 -6.10 15.34
N ILE A 30 -20.05 -5.25 16.35
CA ILE A 30 -19.00 -5.43 17.36
C ILE A 30 -19.27 -6.71 18.20
N PRO A 31 -18.40 -7.74 18.16
CA PRO A 31 -18.68 -9.00 18.86
C PRO A 31 -18.73 -8.82 20.37
N THR A 32 -19.76 -9.33 21.04
CA THR A 32 -19.87 -9.29 22.51
C THR A 32 -19.33 -10.56 23.18
N ARG A 33 -18.99 -11.60 22.40
CA ARG A 33 -18.39 -12.86 22.85
C ARG A 33 -17.23 -13.28 21.94
N CYS A 34 -16.20 -13.86 22.53
CA CYS A 34 -15.05 -14.42 21.82
C CYS A 34 -15.43 -15.79 21.22
N PRO A 35 -14.83 -16.21 20.10
CA PRO A 35 -15.02 -17.56 19.53
C PRO A 35 -14.75 -18.73 20.50
N CYS A 36 -13.95 -18.51 21.55
CA CYS A 36 -13.74 -19.50 22.63
C CYS A 36 -14.92 -19.61 23.62
N GLY A 37 -15.95 -18.77 23.47
CA GLY A 37 -17.11 -18.67 24.37
C GLY A 37 -16.94 -17.66 25.51
N GLY A 38 -15.75 -17.09 25.70
CA GLY A 38 -15.44 -16.08 26.71
C GLY A 38 -16.15 -14.72 26.48
N ARG A 39 -16.37 -13.97 27.56
CA ARG A 39 -16.88 -12.60 27.49
C ARG A 39 -15.76 -11.68 27.02
N ILE A 40 -16.02 -10.88 25.99
CA ILE A 40 -15.09 -9.82 25.56
C ILE A 40 -15.21 -8.66 26.55
N THR A 41 -14.09 -8.24 27.12
CA THR A 41 -14.00 -7.16 28.11
C THR A 41 -13.26 -5.95 27.55
N ASP A 42 -13.56 -4.77 28.09
CA ASP A 42 -12.82 -3.53 27.77
C ASP A 42 -11.49 -3.43 28.54
N GLU A 43 -11.24 -4.36 29.48
CA GLU A 43 -9.98 -4.53 30.19
C GLU A 43 -9.08 -5.50 29.40
N ASP A 44 -7.81 -5.13 29.22
CA ASP A 44 -6.81 -5.96 28.55
C ASP A 44 -6.34 -7.08 29.48
N ASP A 45 -7.04 -8.21 29.44
CA ASP A 45 -6.65 -9.46 30.09
C ASP A 45 -5.64 -10.27 29.25
N GLY A 46 -5.18 -9.73 28.11
CA GLY A 46 -4.29 -10.38 27.15
C GLY A 46 -4.93 -11.49 26.30
N LEU A 47 -6.22 -11.78 26.47
CA LEU A 47 -6.93 -12.91 25.81
C LEU A 47 -8.26 -12.52 25.15
N HIS A 48 -9.02 -11.59 25.72
CA HIS A 48 -10.37 -11.19 25.34
C HIS A 48 -10.55 -9.66 25.29
N TYR A 49 -9.50 -8.94 24.90
CA TYR A 49 -9.53 -7.49 24.80
C TYR A 49 -10.34 -7.02 23.60
N ARG A 50 -11.38 -6.22 23.85
CA ARG A 50 -12.03 -5.43 22.81
C ARG A 50 -11.08 -4.33 22.39
N GLN A 51 -10.36 -4.48 21.27
CA GLN A 51 -9.75 -3.32 20.65
C GLN A 51 -10.86 -2.34 20.25
N PRO A 52 -10.92 -1.13 20.81
CA PRO A 52 -11.94 -0.16 20.45
C PRO A 52 -11.82 0.20 18.97
N TRP A 53 -12.95 0.23 18.26
CA TRP A 53 -13.01 0.62 16.83
C TRP A 53 -12.24 1.93 16.54
N VAL A 54 -12.26 2.88 17.48
CA VAL A 54 -11.52 4.14 17.39
C VAL A 54 -10.00 3.93 17.25
N ILE A 55 -9.41 2.92 17.90
CA ILE A 55 -7.97 2.63 17.79
C ILE A 55 -7.65 2.07 16.40
N GLY A 56 -8.41 1.07 15.95
CA GLY A 56 -8.19 0.48 14.61
C GLY A 56 -8.40 1.49 13.49
N VAL A 57 -9.41 2.37 13.62
CA VAL A 57 -9.63 3.46 12.66
C VAL A 57 -8.51 4.49 12.71
N GLN A 58 -8.02 4.86 13.89
CA GLN A 58 -6.90 5.79 14.03
C GLN A 58 -5.63 5.25 13.38
N GLU A 59 -5.30 3.98 13.60
CA GLU A 59 -4.15 3.31 12.99
C GLU A 59 -4.26 3.25 11.46
N GLU A 60 -5.45 2.93 10.93
CA GLU A 60 -5.69 2.90 9.48
C GLU A 60 -5.60 4.31 8.87
N ILE A 61 -6.13 5.33 9.53
CA ILE A 61 -6.01 6.74 9.12
C ILE A 61 -4.53 7.15 9.03
N GLU A 62 -3.71 6.79 10.02
CA GLU A 62 -2.28 7.09 10.00
C GLU A 62 -1.54 6.38 8.86
N CYS A 63 -1.87 5.12 8.58
CA CYS A 63 -1.30 4.37 7.46
C CYS A 63 -1.71 4.97 6.11
N LEU A 64 -2.99 5.30 5.94
CA LEU A 64 -3.51 5.93 4.73
C LEU A 64 -2.90 7.31 4.51
N THR A 65 -2.73 8.09 5.57
CA THR A 65 -2.09 9.42 5.50
C THR A 65 -0.69 9.32 4.90
N LYS A 66 0.14 8.39 5.39
CA LYS A 66 1.50 8.16 4.84
C LYS A 66 1.47 7.80 3.36
N ARG A 67 0.56 6.91 2.94
CA ARG A 67 0.41 6.50 1.53
C ARG A 67 -0.03 7.68 0.65
N VAL A 68 -0.91 8.54 1.16
CA VAL A 68 -1.35 9.76 0.45
C VAL A 68 -0.20 10.74 0.30
N GLU A 69 0.61 10.96 1.33
CA GLU A 69 1.80 11.82 1.25
C GLU A 69 2.83 11.31 0.22
N GLU A 70 3.04 9.99 0.14
CA GLU A 70 3.91 9.38 -0.87
C GLU A 70 3.35 9.57 -2.29
N ALA A 71 2.06 9.34 -2.48
CA ALA A 71 1.40 9.56 -3.77
C ALA A 71 1.47 11.04 -4.21
N GLU A 72 1.31 11.97 -3.28
CA GLU A 72 1.41 13.40 -3.55
C GLU A 72 2.81 13.80 -4.07
N LYS A 73 3.87 13.22 -3.49
CA LYS A 73 5.25 13.44 -3.97
C LYS A 73 5.42 12.97 -5.42
N VAL A 74 4.85 11.81 -5.77
CA VAL A 74 4.88 11.29 -7.15
C VAL A 74 4.13 12.22 -8.09
N ILE A 75 2.91 12.64 -7.72
CA ILE A 75 2.06 13.54 -8.53
C ILE A 75 2.78 14.87 -8.79
N LYS A 76 3.45 15.44 -7.78
CA LYS A 76 4.26 16.67 -7.93
C LYS A 76 5.41 16.52 -8.94
N GLY A 77 5.90 15.30 -9.17
CA GLY A 77 6.95 15.01 -10.15
C GLY A 77 6.46 14.89 -11.61
N VAL A 78 5.18 14.58 -11.82
CA VAL A 78 4.61 14.32 -13.16
C VAL A 78 4.83 15.46 -14.16
N PRO A 79 4.63 16.75 -13.82
CA PRO A 79 4.82 17.84 -14.79
C PRO A 79 6.25 17.94 -15.33
N ASN A 80 7.25 17.66 -14.50
CA ASN A 80 8.66 17.70 -14.92
C ASN A 80 9.01 16.54 -15.85
N LEU A 81 8.45 15.35 -15.58
CA LEU A 81 8.60 14.20 -16.47
C LEU A 81 7.91 14.45 -17.81
N ASN A 82 6.70 15.01 -17.81
CA ASN A 82 5.97 15.36 -19.03
C ASN A 82 6.78 16.32 -19.92
N LYS A 83 7.37 17.37 -19.35
CA LYS A 83 8.25 18.28 -20.11
C LYS A 83 9.45 17.57 -20.74
N LYS A 84 10.07 16.62 -20.02
CA LYS A 84 11.18 15.83 -20.56
C LYS A 84 10.73 14.92 -21.70
N ILE A 85 9.54 14.32 -21.58
CA ILE A 85 8.93 13.49 -22.63
C ILE A 85 8.68 14.34 -23.88
N GLU A 86 8.06 15.52 -23.75
CA GLU A 86 7.81 16.42 -24.88
C GLU A 86 9.09 16.80 -25.63
N ILE A 87 10.18 17.09 -24.90
CA ILE A 87 11.49 17.40 -25.49
C ILE A 87 12.06 16.19 -26.23
N LEU A 88 12.04 15.01 -25.61
CA LEU A 88 12.54 13.79 -26.23
C LEU A 88 11.74 13.40 -27.47
N GLU A 89 10.41 13.55 -27.44
CA GLU A 89 9.55 13.32 -28.61
C GLU A 89 9.90 14.24 -29.78
N ALA A 90 10.17 15.52 -29.51
CA ALA A 90 10.59 16.47 -30.53
C ALA A 90 11.96 16.10 -31.13
N GLN A 91 12.91 15.68 -30.28
CA GLN A 91 14.23 15.22 -30.73
C GLN A 91 14.14 13.97 -31.60
N VAL A 92 13.34 12.98 -31.19
CA VAL A 92 13.12 11.75 -31.98
C VAL A 92 12.54 12.08 -33.34
N LYS A 93 11.49 12.93 -33.41
CA LYS A 93 10.89 13.34 -34.69
C LYS A 93 11.92 14.01 -35.61
N ASN A 94 12.78 14.87 -35.07
CA ASN A 94 13.81 15.54 -35.86
C ASN A 94 14.85 14.55 -36.40
N LEU A 95 15.34 13.65 -35.56
CA LEU A 95 16.29 12.62 -35.96
C LEU A 95 15.70 11.67 -37.00
N THR A 96 14.42 11.30 -36.88
CA THR A 96 13.74 10.47 -37.88
C THR A 96 13.75 11.11 -39.27
N VAL A 97 13.50 12.43 -39.36
CA VAL A 97 13.57 13.16 -40.64
C VAL A 97 14.99 13.16 -41.19
N GLN A 98 16.00 13.46 -40.35
CA GLN A 98 17.40 13.46 -40.79
C GLN A 98 17.84 12.09 -41.31
N VAL A 99 17.43 11.01 -40.64
CA VAL A 99 17.73 9.64 -41.10
C VAL A 99 17.07 9.38 -42.44
N ALA A 100 15.81 9.76 -42.64
CA ALA A 100 15.12 9.58 -43.92
C ALA A 100 15.79 10.38 -45.07
N ASP A 101 16.22 11.61 -44.80
CA ASP A 101 16.95 12.43 -45.78
C ASP A 101 18.31 11.81 -46.15
N LEU A 102 19.03 11.28 -45.15
CA LEU A 102 20.32 10.60 -45.38
C LEU A 102 20.14 9.27 -46.13
N GLU A 103 19.13 8.48 -45.78
CA GLU A 103 18.80 7.24 -46.50
C GLU A 103 18.50 7.54 -47.97
N ARG A 104 17.76 8.61 -48.24
CA ARG A 104 17.49 9.06 -49.61
C ARG A 104 18.77 9.39 -50.38
N LEU A 105 19.70 10.12 -49.76
CA LEU A 105 20.98 10.49 -50.39
C LEU A 105 21.94 9.30 -50.60
N CYS A 106 21.84 8.26 -49.78
CA CYS A 106 22.75 7.11 -49.84
C CYS A 106 22.23 5.95 -50.70
N PHE A 107 20.92 5.85 -50.91
CA PHE A 107 20.29 4.70 -51.56
C PHE A 107 19.40 5.03 -52.78
N GLU A 108 19.16 6.31 -53.11
CA GLU A 108 18.74 6.74 -54.47
C GLU A 108 19.97 6.96 -55.38
#